data_AF-A0A8R1I532-F1
#
_entry.id   AF-A0A8R1I532-F1
#
_cell.length_a   1.000
_cell.length_b   1.000
_cell.length_c   1.000
_cell.angle_alpha   90.00
_cell.angle_beta   90.00
_cell.angle_gamma   90.00
#
_symmetry.space_group_name_H-M   'P 1'
#
loop_
_entity.id
_entity.type
_entity.pdbx_description
1 polymer ?
#
loop_
_entity_poly.entity_id
_entity_poly.type
_entity_poly.pdbx_seq_one_letter_code
_entity_poly.pdbx_strand_id
1 'polypeptide(L)'
;MLTARSDGFKCKPFVLLPNKRPIPSIIEEFGKDLELSWCDRSFFNDAITKEFLIKIMGNSLFAKRLLVWDSYRCHLSVDTKKVLRSLKIDTAIVPGGTTKFLQPADVFWNFAFKSRIRQHYEDFMLYGEKEYTRGGNMKQPPMKVTSLFVPSKGRIIPGGSEDNLIHCLKPEGEITDGVVYLKKAREESTAEQLRLAIENVEIETEEYDDLDSDMSVNVVN
;
A
#
# COMPACT_ATOMS: atom_id res chain seq x y z
N MET A 1 -4.40 0.80 8.10
CA MET A 1 -5.01 0.73 6.77
C MET A 1 -4.44 -0.46 6.02
N LEU A 2 -5.31 -1.31 5.50
CA LEU A 2 -4.95 -2.45 4.66
C LEU A 2 -5.09 -2.04 3.19
N THR A 3 -4.14 -2.45 2.36
CA THR A 3 -4.11 -2.08 0.95
C THR A 3 -3.61 -3.26 0.13
N ALA A 4 -4.20 -3.47 -1.02
CA ALA A 4 -3.78 -4.48 -1.97
C ALA A 4 -3.75 -3.86 -3.37
N ARG A 5 -2.92 -4.44 -4.23
CA ARG A 5 -2.77 -4.07 -5.63
C ARG A 5 -3.72 -4.89 -6.49
N SER A 6 -3.97 -4.41 -7.72
CA SER A 6 -4.81 -5.12 -8.69
C SER A 6 -4.27 -6.49 -9.09
N ASP A 7 -2.98 -6.75 -8.91
CA ASP A 7 -2.35 -8.06 -9.13
C ASP A 7 -2.45 -9.01 -7.92
N GLY A 8 -3.25 -8.65 -6.93
CA GLY A 8 -3.47 -9.43 -5.71
C GLY A 8 -2.37 -9.26 -4.65
N PHE A 9 -1.30 -8.51 -4.94
CA PHE A 9 -0.24 -8.28 -3.96
C PHE A 9 -0.72 -7.43 -2.78
N LYS A 10 -0.57 -7.95 -1.56
CA LYS A 10 -0.89 -7.24 -0.31
C LYS A 10 0.24 -6.28 0.05
N CYS A 11 -0.06 -4.99 0.18
CA CYS A 11 0.87 -4.01 0.70
C CYS A 11 1.09 -4.21 2.21
N LYS A 12 2.21 -3.70 2.74
CA LYS A 12 2.44 -3.68 4.19
C LYS A 12 1.27 -2.97 4.89
N PRO A 13 0.66 -3.57 5.94
CA PRO A 13 -0.34 -2.88 6.72
C PRO A 13 0.23 -1.60 7.35
N PHE A 14 -0.45 -0.49 7.16
CA PHE A 14 -0.10 0.79 7.80
C PHE A 14 -0.80 0.91 9.15
N VAL A 15 -0.06 0.84 10.25
CA VAL A 15 -0.61 0.73 11.60
C VAL A 15 -0.37 2.02 12.37
N LEU A 16 -1.47 2.60 12.89
CA LEU A 16 -1.39 3.77 13.77
C LEU A 16 -1.13 3.29 15.19
N LEU A 17 -0.10 3.85 15.82
CA LEU A 17 0.27 3.58 17.18
C LEU A 17 0.03 4.83 18.03
N PRO A 18 -0.65 4.70 19.19
CA PRO A 18 -1.00 5.82 20.06
C PRO A 18 0.20 6.41 20.80
N ASN A 19 1.40 5.84 20.67
CA ASN A 19 2.59 6.43 21.25
C ASN A 19 3.23 7.43 20.28
N LYS A 20 3.68 8.58 20.78
CA LYS A 20 4.45 9.56 19.97
C LYS A 20 5.86 9.09 19.64
N ARG A 21 6.47 8.33 20.54
CA ARG A 21 7.86 7.90 20.41
C ARG A 21 7.92 6.43 19.97
N PRO A 22 8.77 6.10 19.00
CA PRO A 22 9.01 4.72 18.63
C PRO A 22 9.51 3.88 19.80
N ILE A 23 9.02 2.65 19.90
CA ILE A 23 9.44 1.67 20.90
C ILE A 23 10.33 0.63 20.19
N PRO A 24 11.62 0.52 20.54
CA PRO A 24 12.57 -0.34 19.84
C PRO A 24 12.11 -1.80 19.70
N SER A 25 11.56 -2.39 20.77
CA SER A 25 11.09 -3.78 20.75
C SER A 25 9.95 -4.03 19.76
N ILE A 26 9.05 -3.05 19.58
CA ILE A 26 7.96 -3.16 18.60
C ILE A 26 8.51 -3.02 17.17
N ILE A 27 9.51 -2.15 16.97
CA ILE A 27 10.15 -1.97 15.65
C ILE A 27 10.92 -3.24 15.26
N GLU A 28 11.69 -3.80 16.18
CA GLU A 28 12.46 -5.02 15.97
C GLU A 28 11.56 -6.21 15.61
N GLU A 29 10.44 -6.35 16.34
CA GLU A 29 9.51 -7.46 16.17
C GLU A 29 8.62 -7.31 14.93
N PHE A 30 8.08 -6.12 14.66
CA PHE A 30 7.03 -5.94 13.65
C PHE A 30 7.41 -5.04 12.46
N GLY A 31 8.49 -4.25 12.55
CA GLY A 31 8.83 -3.25 11.53
C GLY A 31 9.20 -3.84 10.16
N LYS A 32 9.54 -5.13 10.09
CA LYS A 32 9.76 -5.83 8.82
C LYS A 32 8.45 -6.06 8.05
N ASP A 33 7.36 -6.34 8.76
CA ASP A 33 6.08 -6.76 8.18
C ASP A 33 5.04 -5.64 8.14
N LEU A 34 5.13 -4.69 9.07
CA LEU A 34 4.19 -3.58 9.21
C LEU A 34 4.86 -2.25 8.92
N GLU A 35 4.08 -1.28 8.44
CA GLU A 35 4.49 0.12 8.41
C GLU A 35 3.92 0.82 9.65
N LEU A 36 4.79 1.23 10.57
CA LEU A 36 4.40 1.75 11.88
C LEU A 36 4.38 3.29 11.87
N SER A 37 3.23 3.88 12.19
CA SER A 37 3.05 5.33 12.32
C SER A 37 2.76 5.71 13.78
N TRP A 38 3.70 6.41 14.41
CA TRP A 38 3.67 6.80 15.82
C TRP A 38 3.05 8.20 15.96
N CYS A 39 1.72 8.28 16.09
CA CYS A 39 0.98 9.53 15.83
C CYS A 39 0.04 10.00 16.95
N ASP A 40 0.06 9.36 18.13
CA ASP A 40 -0.79 9.73 19.29
C ASP A 40 -2.29 9.76 19.00
N ARG A 41 -2.71 9.01 17.97
CA ARG A 41 -4.07 8.96 17.48
C ARG A 41 -4.37 7.59 16.91
N SER A 42 -5.64 7.20 16.95
CA SER A 42 -6.16 5.94 16.42
C SER A 42 -6.92 6.11 15.11
N PHE A 43 -6.99 7.32 14.56
CA PHE A 43 -7.73 7.63 13.33
C PHE A 43 -6.89 8.48 12.37
N PHE A 44 -7.24 8.42 11.09
CA PHE A 44 -6.56 9.15 10.02
C PHE A 44 -6.93 10.63 10.00
N ASN A 45 -5.96 11.46 9.61
CA ASN A 45 -6.13 12.85 9.23
C ASN A 45 -5.25 13.13 8.01
N ASP A 46 -5.27 14.36 7.49
CA ASP A 46 -4.53 14.70 6.26
C ASP A 46 -3.02 14.41 6.35
N ALA A 47 -2.41 14.67 7.51
CA ALA A 47 -0.98 14.40 7.73
C ALA A 47 -0.65 12.89 7.72
N ILE A 48 -1.49 12.08 8.38
CA ILE A 48 -1.33 10.62 8.43
C ILE A 48 -1.67 10.01 7.06
N THR A 49 -2.68 10.51 6.36
CA THR A 49 -3.01 10.09 4.99
C THR A 49 -1.84 10.39 4.05
N LYS A 50 -1.21 11.56 4.15
CA LYS A 50 0.01 11.88 3.42
C LYS A 50 1.12 10.88 3.71
N GLU A 51 1.38 10.58 4.99
CA GLU A 51 2.39 9.62 5.40
C GLU A 51 2.13 8.24 4.79
N PHE A 52 0.89 7.74 4.88
CA PHE A 52 0.47 6.49 4.26
C PHE A 52 0.74 6.48 2.75
N LEU A 53 0.32 7.53 2.02
CA LEU A 53 0.49 7.60 0.58
C LEU A 53 1.96 7.54 0.18
N ILE A 54 2.82 8.27 0.89
CA ILE A 54 4.25 8.30 0.60
C ILE A 54 4.90 6.95 0.90
N LYS A 55 4.60 6.34 2.05
CA LYS A 55 5.28 5.12 2.50
C LYS A 55 4.77 3.85 1.84
N ILE A 56 3.47 3.74 1.61
CA ILE A 56 2.84 2.52 1.09
C ILE A 56 2.71 2.57 -0.43
N MET A 57 2.27 3.70 -0.98
CA MET A 57 2.07 3.82 -2.43
C MET A 57 3.37 4.23 -3.13
N GLY A 58 4.16 5.10 -2.50
CA GLY A 58 5.43 5.59 -3.02
C GLY A 58 5.31 6.32 -4.36
N ASN A 59 6.45 6.68 -4.93
CA ASN A 59 6.54 7.16 -6.30
C ASN A 59 6.76 5.99 -7.27
N SER A 60 6.16 6.08 -8.46
CA SER A 60 6.44 5.17 -9.56
C SER A 60 6.62 5.98 -10.83
N LEU A 61 7.65 5.63 -11.61
CA LEU A 61 7.95 6.25 -12.90
C LEU A 61 7.19 5.60 -14.06
N PHE A 62 6.59 4.41 -13.85
CA PHE A 62 6.28 3.49 -14.95
C PHE A 62 4.81 3.07 -15.08
N ALA A 63 3.85 3.75 -14.44
CA ALA A 63 2.43 3.51 -14.74
C ALA A 63 1.52 4.62 -14.23
N LYS A 64 0.40 4.83 -14.93
CA LYS A 64 -0.79 5.48 -14.34
C LYS A 64 -1.32 4.58 -13.23
N ARG A 65 -1.55 5.15 -12.05
CA ARG A 65 -1.99 4.41 -10.86
C ARG A 65 -3.36 4.91 -10.41
N LEU A 66 -4.28 3.99 -10.14
CA LEU A 66 -5.59 4.29 -9.59
C LEU A 66 -5.67 3.76 -8.15
N LEU A 67 -5.98 4.63 -7.20
CA LEU A 67 -6.31 4.27 -5.83
C LEU A 67 -7.83 4.30 -5.64
N VAL A 68 -8.40 3.16 -5.24
CA VAL A 68 -9.82 3.04 -4.90
C VAL A 68 -9.96 3.01 -3.39
N TRP A 69 -10.70 3.95 -2.82
CA TRP A 69 -10.93 4.05 -1.38
C TRP A 69 -12.25 4.78 -1.08
N ASP A 70 -12.67 4.78 0.18
CA ASP A 70 -13.92 5.40 0.62
C ASP A 70 -13.87 6.93 0.63
N SER A 71 -15.05 7.52 0.78
CA SER A 71 -15.28 8.96 0.89
C SER A 71 -14.95 9.54 2.27
N TYR A 72 -14.00 8.95 3.00
CA TYR A 72 -13.59 9.46 4.31
C TYR A 72 -13.03 10.88 4.19
N ARG A 73 -13.31 11.75 5.19
CA ARG A 73 -13.07 13.19 5.08
C ARG A 73 -11.65 13.55 4.66
N CYS A 74 -10.63 12.93 5.26
CA CYS A 74 -9.24 13.22 4.92
C CYS A 74 -8.80 12.63 3.58
N HIS A 75 -9.51 11.64 3.02
CA HIS A 75 -9.26 11.12 1.67
C HIS A 75 -9.70 12.11 0.58
N LEU A 76 -10.71 12.93 0.89
CA LEU A 76 -11.28 13.93 -0.03
C LEU A 76 -10.65 15.32 0.09
N SER A 77 -9.79 15.54 1.09
CA SER A 77 -9.24 16.86 1.40
C SER A 77 -8.37 17.42 0.27
N VAL A 78 -8.28 18.74 0.22
CA VAL A 78 -7.45 19.44 -0.77
C VAL A 78 -5.98 19.05 -0.62
N ASP A 79 -5.50 18.86 0.60
CA ASP A 79 -4.11 18.51 0.86
C ASP A 79 -3.79 17.07 0.46
N THR A 80 -4.70 16.12 0.72
CA THR A 80 -4.55 14.75 0.20
C THR A 80 -4.54 14.73 -1.33
N LYS A 81 -5.42 15.51 -1.98
CA LYS A 81 -5.42 15.63 -3.46
C LYS A 81 -4.11 16.21 -4.01
N LYS A 82 -3.48 17.17 -3.31
CA LYS A 82 -2.15 17.68 -3.69
C LYS A 82 -1.10 16.58 -3.64
N VAL A 83 -1.10 15.77 -2.56
CA VAL A 83 -0.16 14.65 -2.41
C VAL A 83 -0.37 13.62 -3.52
N LEU A 84 -1.61 13.20 -3.77
CA LEU A 84 -1.95 12.25 -4.84
C LEU A 84 -1.45 12.71 -6.22
N ARG A 85 -1.66 14.00 -6.56
CA ARG A 85 -1.13 14.59 -7.80
C ARG A 85 0.39 14.53 -7.85
N SER A 86 1.08 14.88 -6.76
CA SER A 86 2.55 14.81 -6.71
C SER A 86 3.07 13.38 -6.88
N LEU A 87 2.29 12.39 -6.45
CA LEU A 87 2.59 10.97 -6.64
C LEU A 87 2.08 10.42 -7.99
N LYS A 88 1.43 11.22 -8.85
CA LYS A 88 0.79 10.74 -10.10
C LYS A 88 -0.18 9.57 -9.86
N ILE A 89 -1.02 9.70 -8.83
CA ILE A 89 -2.06 8.72 -8.48
C ILE A 89 -3.43 9.36 -8.70
N ASP A 90 -4.22 8.76 -9.59
CA ASP A 90 -5.64 9.05 -9.75
C ASP A 90 -6.44 8.34 -8.67
N THR A 91 -7.63 8.83 -8.36
CA THR A 91 -8.50 8.24 -7.33
C THR A 91 -9.89 7.96 -7.83
N ALA A 92 -10.42 6.79 -7.47
CA ALA A 92 -11.85 6.50 -7.51
C ALA A 92 -12.41 6.46 -6.08
N ILE A 93 -13.47 7.24 -5.84
CA ILE A 93 -14.08 7.35 -4.51
C ILE A 93 -15.30 6.44 -4.44
N VAL A 94 -15.33 5.56 -3.45
CA VAL A 94 -16.51 4.77 -3.12
C VAL A 94 -17.49 5.65 -2.33
N PRO A 95 -18.75 5.81 -2.80
CA PRO A 95 -19.76 6.58 -2.08
C PRO A 95 -20.02 6.06 -0.67
N GLY A 96 -20.48 6.97 0.21
CA GLY A 96 -20.88 6.60 1.56
C GLY A 96 -22.03 5.58 1.54
N GLY A 97 -22.00 4.62 2.46
CA GLY A 97 -23.04 3.59 2.58
C GLY A 97 -22.93 2.42 1.58
N THR A 98 -22.06 2.53 0.57
CA THR A 98 -21.87 1.46 -0.44
C THR A 98 -20.58 0.67 -0.26
N THR A 99 -19.75 0.96 0.75
CA THR A 99 -18.44 0.31 0.91
C THR A 99 -18.55 -1.20 1.07
N LYS A 100 -19.54 -1.68 1.84
CA LYS A 100 -19.87 -3.12 2.00
C LYS A 100 -20.18 -3.86 0.70
N PHE A 101 -20.44 -3.16 -0.40
CA PHE A 101 -20.77 -3.75 -1.70
C PHE A 101 -19.67 -3.48 -2.73
N LEU A 102 -19.11 -2.27 -2.72
CA LEU A 102 -18.24 -1.78 -3.80
C LEU A 102 -16.76 -1.70 -3.41
N GLN A 103 -16.43 -1.61 -2.11
CA GLN A 103 -15.04 -1.49 -1.68
C GLN A 103 -14.44 -2.89 -1.54
N PRO A 104 -13.45 -3.26 -2.37
CA PRO A 104 -12.89 -4.61 -2.35
C PRO A 104 -12.39 -5.02 -0.97
N ALA A 105 -11.83 -4.08 -0.20
CA ALA A 105 -11.37 -4.35 1.14
C ALA A 105 -12.47 -4.81 2.09
N ASP A 106 -13.62 -4.12 2.08
CA ASP A 106 -14.75 -4.45 2.94
C ASP A 106 -15.43 -5.76 2.53
N VAL A 107 -15.47 -6.05 1.22
CA VAL A 107 -16.07 -7.27 0.69
C VAL A 107 -15.20 -8.49 0.94
N PHE A 108 -13.88 -8.41 0.69
CA PHE A 108 -13.05 -9.60 0.55
C PHE A 108 -12.17 -9.93 1.76
N TRP A 109 -11.60 -8.94 2.48
CA TRP A 109 -10.57 -9.25 3.48
C TRP A 109 -10.72 -8.55 4.84
N ASN A 110 -11.45 -7.44 4.96
CA ASN A 110 -11.61 -6.76 6.24
C ASN A 110 -12.37 -7.61 7.26
N PHE A 111 -13.37 -8.38 6.85
CA PHE A 111 -14.10 -9.29 7.75
C PHE A 111 -13.15 -10.33 8.34
N ALA A 112 -12.45 -11.09 7.49
CA ALA A 112 -11.51 -12.12 7.94
C ALA A 112 -10.44 -11.55 8.88
N PHE A 113 -9.86 -10.39 8.53
CA PHE A 113 -8.89 -9.71 9.37
C PHE A 113 -9.45 -9.29 10.73
N LYS A 114 -10.62 -8.65 10.77
CA LYS A 114 -11.26 -8.21 12.02
C LYS A 114 -11.65 -9.38 12.91
N SER A 115 -12.14 -10.48 12.32
CA SER A 115 -12.50 -11.70 13.04
C SER A 115 -11.29 -12.31 13.74
N ARG A 116 -10.10 -12.25 13.14
CA ARG A 116 -8.86 -12.72 13.78
C ARG A 116 -8.37 -11.87 14.92
N ILE A 117 -8.36 -10.54 14.73
CA ILE A 117 -8.03 -9.62 15.83
C ILE A 117 -8.97 -9.88 17.01
N ARG A 118 -10.27 -10.08 16.71
CA ARG A 118 -11.26 -10.39 17.73
C ARG A 118 -10.96 -11.72 18.43
N GLN A 119 -10.62 -12.78 17.70
CA GLN A 119 -10.24 -14.05 18.29
C GLN A 119 -9.02 -13.92 19.21
N HIS A 120 -7.97 -13.23 18.77
CA HIS A 120 -6.79 -13.00 19.61
C HIS A 120 -7.10 -12.17 20.86
N TYR A 121 -8.02 -11.20 20.74
CA TYR A 121 -8.49 -10.44 21.87
C TYR A 121 -9.29 -11.32 22.85
N GLU A 122 -10.19 -12.17 22.35
CA GLU A 122 -10.95 -13.13 23.16
C GLU A 122 -10.02 -14.14 23.87
N ASP A 123 -9.00 -14.65 23.19
CA ASP A 123 -7.97 -15.51 23.79
C ASP A 123 -7.19 -14.79 24.90
N PHE A 124 -6.83 -13.52 24.69
CA PHE A 124 -6.22 -12.69 25.73
C PHE A 124 -7.17 -12.49 26.92
N MET A 125 -8.45 -12.26 26.67
CA MET A 125 -9.46 -12.11 27.72
C MET A 125 -9.59 -13.38 28.57
N LEU A 126 -9.53 -14.55 27.95
CA LEU A 126 -9.62 -15.84 28.64
C LEU A 126 -8.30 -16.17 29.37
N TYR A 127 -7.19 -16.17 28.65
CA TYR A 127 -5.93 -16.77 29.11
C TYR A 127 -4.81 -15.78 29.43
N GLY A 128 -4.89 -14.55 28.93
CA GLY A 128 -3.85 -13.55 29.10
C GLY A 128 -3.69 -13.05 30.53
N GLU A 129 -2.54 -12.47 30.86
CA GLU A 129 -2.36 -11.76 32.12
C GLU A 129 -3.05 -10.39 32.07
N LYS A 130 -3.91 -10.11 33.06
CA LYS A 130 -4.71 -8.89 33.11
C LYS A 130 -4.12 -7.92 34.12
N GLU A 131 -3.86 -6.71 33.68
CA GLU A 131 -3.56 -5.61 34.59
C GLU A 131 -4.83 -4.84 34.94
N TYR A 132 -4.89 -4.32 36.17
CA TYR A 132 -6.00 -3.52 36.63
C TYR A 132 -5.52 -2.11 37.02
N THR A 133 -6.35 -1.13 36.79
CA THR A 133 -6.17 0.23 37.31
C THR A 133 -6.35 0.24 38.83
N ARG A 134 -5.90 1.30 39.50
CA ARG A 134 -6.12 1.47 40.95
C ARG A 134 -7.61 1.41 41.35
N GLY A 135 -8.50 1.79 40.44
CA GLY A 135 -9.96 1.73 40.63
C GLY A 135 -10.59 0.38 40.31
N GLY A 136 -9.80 -0.67 40.08
CA GLY A 136 -10.31 -2.03 39.80
C GLY A 136 -10.77 -2.27 38.36
N ASN A 137 -10.71 -1.27 37.48
CA ASN A 137 -11.03 -1.47 36.05
C ASN A 137 -9.87 -2.19 35.36
N MET A 138 -10.18 -3.19 34.52
CA MET A 138 -9.19 -3.87 33.69
C MET A 138 -8.56 -2.89 32.69
N LYS A 139 -7.24 -2.90 32.59
CA LYS A 139 -6.51 -2.10 31.60
C LYS A 139 -6.63 -2.73 30.21
N GLN A 140 -6.43 -1.90 29.19
CA GLN A 140 -6.22 -2.38 27.84
C GLN A 140 -5.01 -3.34 27.78
N PRO A 141 -5.01 -4.32 26.86
CA PRO A 141 -3.84 -5.17 26.66
C PRO A 141 -2.60 -4.31 26.38
N PRO A 142 -1.41 -4.69 26.87
CA PRO A 142 -0.17 -3.98 26.55
C PRO A 142 0.02 -3.86 25.04
N MET A 143 0.63 -2.78 24.55
CA MET A 143 0.77 -2.58 23.10
C MET A 143 1.47 -3.75 22.39
N LYS A 144 2.47 -4.35 23.04
CA LYS A 144 3.15 -5.55 22.54
C LYS A 144 2.17 -6.71 22.31
N VAL A 145 1.17 -6.85 23.18
CA VAL A 145 0.10 -7.84 23.04
C VAL A 145 -0.85 -7.43 21.91
N THR A 146 -1.22 -6.15 21.82
CA THR A 146 -2.11 -5.69 20.73
C THR A 146 -1.45 -5.77 19.35
N SER A 147 -0.13 -5.59 19.24
CA SER A 147 0.59 -5.70 17.97
C SER A 147 0.68 -7.15 17.51
N LEU A 148 0.69 -8.13 18.42
CA LEU A 148 0.56 -9.55 18.09
C LEU A 148 -0.80 -9.90 17.49
N PHE A 149 -1.84 -9.09 17.78
CA PHE A 149 -3.17 -9.32 17.21
C PHE A 149 -3.23 -8.93 15.73
N VAL A 150 -2.31 -8.08 15.26
CA VAL A 150 -2.17 -7.76 13.84
C VAL A 150 -1.43 -8.91 13.18
N PRO A 151 -2.08 -9.71 12.33
CA PRO A 151 -1.39 -10.79 11.64
C PRO A 151 -0.24 -10.20 10.81
N SER A 152 0.99 -10.62 11.12
CA SER A 152 2.14 -10.47 10.23
C SER A 152 1.94 -11.35 8.99
N LYS A 153 2.67 -11.05 7.91
CA LYS A 153 2.65 -11.81 6.65
C LYS A 153 2.51 -13.31 6.93
N GLY A 154 1.42 -13.94 6.50
CA GLY A 154 1.20 -15.37 6.74
C GLY A 154 -0.16 -15.72 7.35
N ARG A 155 -0.76 -14.82 8.14
CA ARG A 155 -1.80 -15.21 9.11
C ARG A 155 -3.13 -14.51 8.86
N ILE A 156 -3.55 -14.48 7.60
CA ILE A 156 -4.93 -14.35 7.11
C ILE A 156 -5.91 -15.42 7.66
N ILE A 157 -5.55 -16.71 7.50
CA ILE A 157 -6.44 -17.89 7.67
C ILE A 157 -5.63 -19.12 8.17
N PRO A 158 -6.19 -20.18 8.83
CA PRO A 158 -5.42 -21.36 9.24
C PRO A 158 -5.03 -22.15 7.98
N GLY A 159 -3.78 -22.66 7.92
CA GLY A 159 -3.25 -23.42 6.77
C GLY A 159 -2.42 -22.62 5.76
N GLY A 160 -2.09 -21.36 6.04
CA GLY A 160 -1.45 -20.45 5.08
C GLY A 160 0.05 -20.72 4.81
N SER A 161 0.36 -21.55 3.82
CA SER A 161 1.64 -21.47 3.09
C SER A 161 1.64 -20.35 2.03
N GLU A 162 0.50 -19.71 1.75
CA GLU A 162 0.34 -18.73 0.66
C GLU A 162 -0.45 -17.47 1.06
N ASP A 163 -0.01 -16.78 2.12
CA ASP A 163 -0.75 -15.62 2.64
C ASP A 163 -0.54 -14.30 1.86
N ASN A 164 0.16 -14.34 0.72
CA ASN A 164 0.34 -13.15 -0.11
C ASN A 164 -0.84 -12.90 -1.06
N LEU A 165 -1.80 -13.84 -1.15
CA LEU A 165 -2.88 -13.82 -2.15
C LEU A 165 -4.24 -13.48 -1.53
N ILE A 166 -5.11 -12.83 -2.33
CA ILE A 166 -6.54 -12.62 -2.01
C ILE A 166 -7.25 -13.99 -2.06
N HIS A 167 -8.32 -14.18 -1.28
CA HIS A 167 -8.97 -15.51 -1.12
C HIS A 167 -9.35 -16.19 -2.44
N CYS A 168 -9.92 -15.46 -3.40
CA CYS A 168 -10.30 -16.02 -4.71
C CYS A 168 -9.12 -16.46 -5.58
N LEU A 169 -7.90 -16.01 -5.25
CA LEU A 169 -6.67 -16.23 -6.00
C LEU A 169 -5.81 -17.36 -5.42
N LYS A 170 -6.31 -18.08 -4.41
CA LYS A 170 -5.61 -19.20 -3.77
C LYS A 170 -5.69 -20.48 -4.62
N PRO A 171 -4.83 -21.48 -4.39
CA PRO A 171 -4.90 -22.79 -5.04
C PRO A 171 -6.24 -23.51 -4.83
N GLU A 172 -6.91 -23.26 -3.71
CA GLU A 172 -8.27 -23.72 -3.39
C GLU A 172 -9.37 -22.68 -3.68
N GLY A 173 -9.02 -21.54 -4.26
CA GLY A 173 -9.93 -20.45 -4.58
C GLY A 173 -10.67 -20.66 -5.90
N GLU A 174 -11.69 -19.83 -6.15
CA GLU A 174 -12.50 -19.89 -7.37
C GLU A 174 -11.71 -19.59 -8.66
N ILE A 175 -10.59 -18.87 -8.55
CA ILE A 175 -9.76 -18.43 -9.68
C ILE A 175 -8.28 -18.66 -9.35
N THR A 176 -7.89 -19.93 -9.27
CA THR A 176 -6.55 -20.38 -8.87
C THR A 176 -5.43 -19.78 -9.73
N ASP A 177 -5.66 -19.62 -11.03
CA ASP A 177 -4.70 -19.03 -11.98
C ASP A 177 -4.79 -17.51 -12.09
N GLY A 178 -5.69 -16.87 -11.33
CA GLY A 178 -6.00 -15.45 -11.47
C GLY A 178 -4.79 -14.54 -11.23
N VAL A 179 -3.87 -14.92 -10.33
CA VAL A 179 -2.61 -14.16 -10.10
C VAL A 179 -1.73 -14.17 -11.33
N VAL A 180 -1.62 -15.31 -12.00
CA VAL A 180 -0.81 -15.46 -13.21
C VAL A 180 -1.42 -14.59 -14.31
N TYR A 181 -2.74 -14.62 -14.49
CA TYR A 181 -3.43 -13.77 -15.45
C TYR A 181 -3.25 -12.28 -15.16
N LEU A 182 -3.36 -11.86 -13.90
CA LEU A 182 -3.19 -10.46 -13.51
C LEU A 182 -1.75 -9.98 -13.66
N LYS A 183 -0.76 -10.83 -13.33
CA LYS A 183 0.66 -10.52 -13.56
C LYS A 183 0.97 -10.37 -15.03
N LYS A 184 0.51 -11.32 -15.86
CA LYS A 184 0.69 -11.27 -17.31
C LYS A 184 0.07 -10.02 -17.92
N ALA A 185 -1.18 -9.71 -17.58
CA ALA A 185 -1.86 -8.50 -18.04
C ALA A 185 -1.13 -7.21 -17.62
N ARG A 186 -0.53 -7.20 -16.43
CA ARG A 186 0.27 -6.08 -15.95
C ARG A 186 1.59 -5.94 -16.70
N GLU A 187 2.28 -7.04 -16.96
CA GLU A 187 3.53 -7.06 -17.74
C GLU A 187 3.29 -6.54 -19.16
N GLU A 188 2.24 -7.04 -19.82
CA GLU A 188 1.81 -6.59 -21.15
C GLU A 188 1.49 -5.09 -21.15
N SER A 189 0.68 -4.61 -20.19
CA SER A 189 0.36 -3.18 -20.08
C SER A 189 1.58 -2.31 -19.78
N THR A 190 2.54 -2.81 -18.99
CA THR A 190 3.76 -2.06 -18.65
C THR A 190 4.70 -2.00 -19.85
N ALA A 191 4.84 -3.11 -20.58
CA ALA A 191 5.64 -3.17 -21.80
C ALA A 191 5.09 -2.22 -22.87
N GLU A 192 3.77 -2.17 -23.04
CA GLU A 192 3.13 -1.23 -23.96
C GLU A 192 3.35 0.23 -23.56
N GLN A 193 3.21 0.55 -22.26
CA GLN A 193 3.49 1.90 -21.77
C GLN A 193 4.95 2.31 -21.94
N LEU A 194 5.89 1.38 -21.75
CA LEU A 194 7.31 1.61 -22.00
C LEU A 194 7.58 1.85 -23.48
N ARG A 195 6.97 1.08 -24.39
CA ARG A 195 7.07 1.28 -25.84
C ARG A 195 6.60 2.67 -26.24
N LEU A 196 5.39 3.05 -25.83
CA LEU A 196 4.84 4.38 -26.10
C LEU A 196 5.70 5.49 -25.49
N ALA A 197 6.28 5.27 -24.30
CA ALA A 197 7.16 6.26 -23.69
C ALA A 197 8.47 6.43 -24.48
N ILE A 198 9.04 5.35 -25.02
CA ILE A 198 10.24 5.37 -25.87
C ILE A 198 9.94 6.04 -27.22
N GLU A 199 8.80 5.73 -27.85
CA GLU A 199 8.40 6.34 -29.13
C GLU A 199 8.17 7.86 -29.00
N ASN A 200 7.77 8.34 -27.84
CA ASN A 200 7.58 9.77 -27.57
C ASN A 200 8.87 10.51 -27.18
N VAL A 201 10.01 9.83 -27.09
CA VAL A 201 11.33 10.48 -26.98
C VAL A 201 11.82 10.72 -28.41
N GLU A 202 11.49 11.89 -28.97
CA GLU A 202 12.12 12.38 -30.19
C GLU A 202 13.64 12.40 -29.98
N ILE A 203 14.36 11.49 -30.64
CA ILE A 203 15.79 11.62 -30.80
C ILE A 203 15.95 12.71 -31.86
N GLU A 204 16.26 13.94 -31.44
CA GLU A 204 16.87 14.92 -32.36
C GLU A 204 18.19 14.30 -32.83
N THR A 205 18.14 13.57 -33.93
CA THR A 205 19.34 13.28 -34.71
C THR A 205 19.73 14.60 -35.35
N GLU A 206 20.71 15.29 -34.78
CA GLU A 206 21.43 16.36 -35.49
C GLU A 206 21.96 15.75 -36.79
N GLU A 207 21.27 16.00 -37.90
CA GLU A 207 21.83 15.82 -39.24
C GLU A 207 23.03 16.77 -39.34
N TYR A 208 24.23 16.20 -39.25
CA TYR A 208 25.42 16.89 -39.71
C TYR A 208 25.29 17.02 -41.23
N ASP A 209 24.80 18.17 -41.68
CA ASP A 209 24.87 18.57 -43.08
C ASP A 209 26.34 18.55 -43.53
N ASP A 210 26.67 17.62 -44.42
CA ASP A 210 27.88 17.65 -45.24
C ASP A 210 27.86 18.93 -46.10
N LEU A 211 28.43 20.02 -45.57
CA LEU A 211 28.80 21.17 -46.38
C LEU A 211 30.15 20.90 -47.05
N ASP A 212 30.03 20.47 -48.30
CA ASP A 212 31.12 20.24 -49.24
C ASP A 212 31.89 21.54 -49.56
N SER A 213 33.21 21.38 -49.57
CA SER A 213 34.26 22.11 -50.29
C SER A 213 34.32 23.66 -50.31
N ASP A 214 35.52 24.11 -49.92
CA ASP A 214 36.35 25.14 -50.57
C ASP A 214 36.25 26.58 -50.05
N MET A 215 37.30 27.00 -49.32
CA MET A 215 37.98 28.27 -49.54
C MET A 215 39.39 28.20 -48.93
N SER A 216 40.37 28.05 -49.82
CA SER A 216 41.81 28.28 -49.64
C SER A 216 42.21 29.35 -48.62
N VAL A 217 43.17 29.05 -47.74
CA VAL A 217 44.13 30.05 -47.25
C VAL A 217 45.55 29.44 -47.19
N ASN A 218 46.44 30.18 -47.83
CA ASN A 218 47.82 29.86 -48.19
C ASN A 218 48.74 29.60 -46.99
N VAL A 219 49.64 28.62 -47.18
CA VAL A 219 50.89 28.49 -46.44
C VAL A 219 51.82 29.61 -46.90
N VAL A 220 52.25 30.46 -45.97
CA VAL A 220 53.44 31.32 -46.16
C VAL A 220 54.43 30.96 -45.05
N ASN A 221 55.65 30.64 -45.50
CA ASN A 221 56.80 30.11 -44.77
C ASN A 221 57.09 30.71 -43.39
#